data_AF-A0A6B3P371-F1
#
_entry.id   AF-A0A6B3P371-F1
#
_cell.length_a   1.000
_cell.length_b   1.000
_cell.length_c   1.000
_cell.angle_alpha   90.00
_cell.angle_beta   90.00
_cell.angle_gamma   90.00
#
_symmetry.space_group_name_H-M   'P 1'
#
loop_
_entity.id
_entity.type
_entity.pdbx_description
1 polymer ?
#
loop_
_entity_poly.entity_id
_entity_poly.type
_entity_poly.pdbx_seq_one_letter_code
_entity_poly.pdbx_strand_id
1 'polypeptide(L)'
;ALLLEHARPALQRLIDDQQAQRVARQHSGKRLIAELLLDCAACRRSVVAKPAEEAAAISHLHQVIRQREQRCVEALLKLYAFRQDDANTGELPLLDGRWGDDLFNPETLKLLGVRLGSGVAAGAAAGAGVDLLVGGLTLGAAALAGAIAGGAVQTARSYGARLLGKFKGQHELTVDDGVLRLLALRQRQLLQALDSRGHAATQRIKLELPTDKGWREGKLPEALHKARAHPQWSSLNPGARLNQSERQEQIDSLVQEL
;
A
#
# COMPACT_ATOMS: atom_id res chain seq x y z
N ALA A 1 -15.75 8.66 -52.15
CA ALA A 1 -15.52 7.67 -51.08
C ALA A 1 -14.13 7.00 -51.10
N LEU A 2 -13.22 7.30 -52.05
CA LEU A 2 -11.95 6.56 -52.24
C LEU A 2 -10.72 7.05 -51.43
N LEU A 3 -10.78 8.25 -50.83
CA LEU A 3 -9.64 8.83 -50.09
C LEU A 3 -9.43 8.23 -48.69
N LEU A 4 -10.48 7.70 -48.06
CA LEU A 4 -10.40 7.10 -46.72
C LEU A 4 -9.79 5.69 -46.73
N GLU A 5 -9.90 4.95 -47.84
CA GLU A 5 -9.33 3.60 -47.94
C GLU A 5 -7.80 3.61 -47.98
N HIS A 6 -7.20 4.58 -48.67
CA HIS A 6 -5.75 4.74 -48.73
C HIS A 6 -5.14 5.18 -47.40
N ALA A 7 -5.89 5.96 -46.60
CA ALA A 7 -5.46 6.39 -45.27
C ALA A 7 -5.67 5.32 -44.18
N ARG A 8 -6.44 4.26 -44.46
CA ARG A 8 -6.78 3.20 -43.49
C ARG A 8 -5.54 2.58 -42.81
N PRO A 9 -4.45 2.21 -43.50
CA PRO A 9 -3.28 1.62 -42.84
C PRO A 9 -2.51 2.61 -41.96
N ALA A 10 -2.53 3.90 -42.30
CA ALA A 10 -1.90 4.94 -41.47
C ALA A 10 -2.72 5.22 -40.21
N LEU A 11 -4.05 5.30 -40.34
CA LEU A 11 -4.96 5.45 -39.20
C LEU A 11 -4.92 4.22 -38.28
N GLN A 12 -4.85 3.01 -38.83
CA GLN A 12 -4.74 1.79 -38.03
C GLN A 12 -3.46 1.78 -37.19
N ARG A 13 -2.30 2.12 -37.79
CA ARG A 13 -1.04 2.24 -37.04
C ARG A 13 -1.12 3.25 -35.90
N LEU A 14 -1.79 4.39 -36.11
CA LEU A 14 -1.99 5.40 -35.08
C LEU A 14 -2.92 4.91 -33.96
N ILE A 15 -3.97 4.16 -34.30
CA ILE A 15 -4.85 3.53 -33.32
C ILE A 15 -4.07 2.50 -32.49
N ASP A 16 -3.30 1.64 -33.14
CA ASP A 16 -2.52 0.58 -32.48
C ASP A 16 -1.45 1.18 -31.53
N ASP A 17 -0.74 2.22 -31.98
CA ASP A 17 0.24 2.94 -31.15
C ASP A 17 -0.42 3.61 -29.93
N GLN A 18 -1.56 4.27 -30.12
CA GLN A 18 -2.33 4.87 -29.02
C GLN A 18 -2.83 3.82 -28.02
N GLN A 19 -3.26 2.65 -28.51
CA GLN A 19 -3.66 1.54 -27.63
C GLN A 19 -2.47 1.00 -26.84
N ALA A 20 -1.32 0.79 -27.48
CA ALA A 20 -0.09 0.36 -26.82
C ALA A 20 0.35 1.35 -25.73
N GLN A 21 0.33 2.65 -26.04
CA GLN A 21 0.65 3.71 -25.09
C GLN A 21 -0.32 3.76 -23.90
N ARG A 22 -1.62 3.52 -24.12
CA ARG A 22 -2.61 3.43 -23.05
C ARG A 22 -2.33 2.26 -22.12
N VAL A 23 -2.10 1.07 -22.66
CA VAL A 23 -1.78 -0.13 -21.86
C VAL A 23 -0.49 0.07 -21.06
N ALA A 24 0.57 0.59 -21.69
CA ALA A 24 1.85 0.85 -21.02
C ALA A 24 1.73 1.87 -19.88
N ARG A 25 0.95 2.95 -20.09
CA ARG A 25 0.69 3.96 -19.08
C ARG A 25 -0.14 3.42 -17.92
N GLN A 26 -1.21 2.66 -18.20
CA GLN A 26 -2.02 2.04 -17.16
C GLN A 26 -1.19 1.07 -16.31
N HIS A 27 -0.37 0.24 -16.95
CA HIS A 27 0.56 -0.65 -16.25
C HIS A 27 1.55 0.13 -15.37
N SER A 28 2.12 1.22 -15.89
CA SER A 28 3.02 2.10 -15.13
C SER A 28 2.31 2.75 -13.93
N GLY A 29 1.04 3.14 -14.08
CA GLY A 29 0.22 3.67 -13.01
C GLY A 29 -0.02 2.65 -11.90
N LYS A 30 -0.41 1.42 -12.26
CA LYS A 30 -0.55 0.31 -11.30
C LYS A 30 0.76 0.01 -10.57
N ARG A 31 1.89 0.08 -11.28
CA ARG A 31 3.22 -0.13 -10.68
C ARG A 31 3.55 0.91 -9.61
N LEU A 32 3.25 2.19 -9.85
CA LEU A 32 3.43 3.25 -8.84
C LEU A 32 2.61 2.98 -7.57
N ILE A 33 1.38 2.50 -7.73
CA ILE A 33 0.49 2.13 -6.62
C ILE A 33 1.02 0.90 -5.87
N ALA A 34 1.46 -0.13 -6.60
CA ALA A 34 2.06 -1.32 -6.01
C ALA A 34 3.31 -0.98 -5.18
N GLU A 35 4.18 -0.11 -5.67
CA GLU A 35 5.35 0.38 -4.94
C GLU A 35 4.98 1.14 -3.67
N LEU A 36 3.96 2.01 -3.73
CA LEU A 36 3.42 2.69 -2.54
C LEU A 36 2.95 1.68 -1.49
N LEU A 37 2.10 0.73 -1.87
CA LEU A 37 1.51 -0.22 -0.94
C LEU A 37 2.57 -1.12 -0.31
N LEU A 38 3.53 -1.57 -1.11
CA LEU A 38 4.65 -2.39 -0.64
C LEU A 38 5.56 -1.60 0.30
N ASP A 39 5.88 -0.34 0.00
CA ASP A 39 6.67 0.51 0.89
C ASP A 39 5.96 0.73 2.23
N CYS A 40 4.64 0.95 2.22
CA CYS A 40 3.83 1.10 3.43
C CYS A 40 3.74 -0.21 4.24
N ALA A 41 3.54 -1.35 3.58
CA ALA A 41 3.44 -2.66 4.24
C ALA A 41 4.76 -3.11 4.87
N ALA A 42 5.89 -2.83 4.22
CA ALA A 42 7.23 -3.11 4.74
C ALA A 42 7.75 -2.03 5.72
N CYS A 43 7.04 -0.91 5.90
CA CYS A 43 7.46 0.16 6.80
C CYS A 43 7.45 -0.32 8.26
N ARG A 44 8.56 -0.09 8.97
CA ARG A 44 8.72 -0.52 10.36
C ARG A 44 9.46 0.53 11.17
N ARG A 45 9.00 0.77 12.41
CA ARG A 45 9.65 1.68 13.36
C ARG A 45 9.83 0.98 14.69
N SER A 46 11.05 0.92 15.19
CA SER A 46 11.34 0.43 16.54
C SER A 46 11.16 1.57 17.54
N VAL A 47 10.44 1.32 18.63
CA VAL A 47 10.03 2.32 19.60
C VAL A 47 10.26 1.78 21.00
N VAL A 48 10.78 2.61 21.90
CA VAL A 48 10.91 2.26 23.31
C VAL A 48 9.53 2.39 23.98
N ALA A 49 9.17 1.45 24.85
CA ALA A 49 7.89 1.42 25.56
C ALA A 49 7.78 2.53 26.63
N LYS A 50 7.72 3.78 26.18
CA LYS A 50 7.38 4.96 26.96
C LYS A 50 6.26 5.72 26.25
N PRO A 51 5.16 6.09 26.93
CA PRO A 51 3.98 6.67 26.27
C PRO A 51 4.27 7.89 25.39
N ALA A 52 5.17 8.79 25.81
CA ALA A 52 5.53 9.98 25.04
C ALA A 52 6.37 9.66 23.78
N GLU A 53 7.31 8.71 23.89
CA GLU A 53 8.13 8.27 22.74
C GLU A 53 7.28 7.48 21.73
N GLU A 54 6.30 6.72 22.22
CA GLU A 54 5.34 5.98 21.40
C GLU A 54 4.41 6.90 20.61
N ALA A 55 3.79 7.88 21.26
CA ALA A 55 2.93 8.86 20.58
C ALA A 55 3.70 9.64 19.49
N ALA A 56 4.95 10.03 19.78
CA ALA A 56 5.81 10.70 18.82
C ALA A 56 6.14 9.80 17.62
N ALA A 57 6.44 8.52 17.87
CA ALA A 57 6.76 7.56 16.81
C ALA A 57 5.54 7.24 15.92
N ILE A 58 4.34 7.14 16.48
CA ILE A 58 3.09 6.97 15.73
C ILE A 58 2.84 8.19 14.84
N SER A 59 2.96 9.41 15.40
CA SER A 59 2.79 10.65 14.63
C SER A 59 3.78 10.75 13.46
N HIS A 60 5.05 10.40 13.71
CA HIS A 60 6.07 10.36 12.68
C HIS A 60 5.78 9.30 11.60
N LEU A 61 5.32 8.10 12.00
CA LEU A 61 4.88 7.08 11.04
C LEU A 61 3.75 7.61 10.15
N HIS A 62 2.73 8.23 10.74
CA HIS A 62 1.61 8.82 10.01
C HIS A 62 2.09 9.86 8.98
N GLN A 63 3.01 10.75 9.38
CA GLN A 63 3.57 11.77 8.50
C GLN A 63 4.35 11.15 7.32
N VAL A 64 5.18 10.14 7.58
CA VAL A 64 5.97 9.47 6.54
C VAL A 64 5.07 8.76 5.52
N ILE A 65 3.98 8.12 5.97
CA ILE A 65 3.02 7.46 5.08
C ILE A 65 2.27 8.49 4.23
N ARG A 66 1.81 9.60 4.83
CA ARG A 66 1.17 10.72 4.09
C ARG A 66 2.09 11.27 3.01
N GLN A 67 3.36 11.51 3.32
CA GLN A 67 4.36 11.96 2.35
C GLN A 67 4.63 10.93 1.24
N ARG A 68 4.54 9.63 1.55
CA ARG A 68 4.71 8.57 0.55
C ARG A 68 3.50 8.47 -0.38
N GLU A 69 2.29 8.63 0.15
CA GLU A 69 1.05 8.74 -0.63
C GLU A 69 1.11 9.94 -1.57
N GLN A 70 1.46 11.12 -1.05
CA GLN A 70 1.56 12.36 -1.85
C GLN A 70 2.51 12.21 -3.04
N ARG A 71 3.69 11.61 -2.82
CA ARG A 71 4.64 11.33 -3.91
C ARG A 71 4.08 10.37 -4.96
N CYS A 72 3.22 9.42 -4.56
CA CYS A 72 2.53 8.54 -5.50
C CYS A 72 1.51 9.32 -6.35
N VAL A 73 0.71 10.18 -5.72
CA VAL A 73 -0.25 11.06 -6.41
C VAL A 73 0.46 11.95 -7.42
N GLU A 74 1.55 12.61 -7.02
CA GLU A 74 2.36 13.45 -7.91
C GLU A 74 2.95 12.66 -9.09
N ALA A 75 3.44 11.44 -8.84
CA ALA A 75 3.95 10.58 -9.90
C ALA A 75 2.85 10.14 -10.88
N LEU A 76 1.64 9.83 -10.39
CA LEU A 76 0.49 9.50 -11.21
C LEU A 76 0.05 10.71 -12.07
N LEU A 77 -0.05 11.90 -11.48
CA LEU A 77 -0.38 13.11 -12.22
C LEU A 77 0.65 13.39 -13.32
N LYS A 78 1.95 13.28 -12.99
CA LYS A 78 3.04 13.44 -13.95
C LYS A 78 2.99 12.39 -15.07
N LEU A 79 2.70 11.13 -14.76
CA LEU A 79 2.57 10.04 -15.73
C LEU A 79 1.45 10.30 -16.75
N TYR A 80 0.36 10.94 -16.30
CA TYR A 80 -0.75 11.34 -17.16
C TYR A 80 -0.61 12.75 -17.73
N ALA A 81 0.54 13.39 -17.54
CA ALA A 81 0.86 14.74 -17.97
C ALA A 81 -0.12 15.82 -17.46
N PHE A 82 -0.73 15.62 -16.29
CA PHE A 82 -1.50 16.64 -15.60
C PHE A 82 -0.56 17.63 -14.94
N ARG A 83 -0.69 18.92 -15.26
CA ARG A 83 -0.09 20.00 -14.47
C ARG A 83 -0.90 20.16 -13.18
N GLN A 84 -0.26 20.53 -12.08
CA GLN A 84 -0.96 20.79 -10.81
C GLN A 84 -2.09 21.82 -10.98
N ASP A 85 -1.96 22.73 -11.96
CA ASP A 85 -2.95 23.76 -12.29
C ASP A 85 -4.06 23.30 -13.26
N ASP A 86 -3.88 22.17 -13.97
CA ASP A 86 -4.87 21.62 -14.92
C ASP A 86 -5.94 20.76 -14.22
N ALA A 87 -5.65 20.37 -12.98
CA ALA A 87 -6.64 19.94 -12.03
C ALA A 87 -7.24 21.20 -11.40
N ASN A 88 -8.48 21.56 -11.74
CA ASN A 88 -9.25 22.39 -10.83
C ASN A 88 -9.13 21.74 -9.46
N THR A 89 -8.57 22.44 -8.48
CA THR A 89 -8.22 21.87 -7.16
C THR A 89 -9.45 21.27 -6.47
N GLY A 90 -10.64 21.80 -6.77
CA GLY A 90 -11.94 21.24 -6.35
C GLY A 90 -12.49 20.05 -7.16
N GLU A 91 -11.81 19.61 -8.23
CA GLU A 91 -12.14 18.39 -8.99
C GLU A 91 -11.36 17.17 -8.48
N LEU A 92 -10.25 17.37 -7.79
CA LEU A 92 -9.52 16.29 -7.11
C LEU A 92 -9.50 16.60 -5.61
N PRO A 93 -10.48 16.09 -4.82
CA PRO A 93 -10.48 16.25 -3.36
C PRO A 93 -9.17 15.81 -2.67
N LEU A 94 -8.30 15.08 -3.39
CA LEU A 94 -6.93 14.72 -3.05
C LEU A 94 -6.04 15.93 -2.73
N LEU A 95 -6.23 17.03 -3.45
CA LEU A 95 -5.31 18.18 -3.47
C LEU A 95 -5.68 19.25 -2.43
N ASP A 96 -6.92 19.25 -1.92
CA ASP A 96 -7.42 20.24 -0.96
C ASP A 96 -7.00 19.95 0.50
N GLY A 97 -5.96 19.14 0.74
CA GLY A 97 -5.40 18.85 2.07
C GLY A 97 -6.28 17.98 2.99
N ARG A 98 -7.60 17.96 2.78
CA ARG A 98 -8.58 17.17 3.56
C ARG A 98 -8.38 15.65 3.45
N TRP A 99 -7.66 15.18 2.43
CA TRP A 99 -7.44 13.75 2.18
C TRP A 99 -6.40 13.11 3.10
N GLY A 100 -5.33 13.86 3.42
CA GLY A 100 -4.22 13.38 4.24
C GLY A 100 -4.58 13.28 5.73
N ASP A 101 -5.41 14.22 6.21
CA ASP A 101 -5.88 14.23 7.60
C ASP A 101 -6.69 12.98 7.96
N ASP A 102 -7.31 12.38 6.95
CA ASP A 102 -8.35 11.38 7.12
C ASP A 102 -7.86 9.92 6.99
N LEU A 103 -6.59 9.71 6.61
CA LEU A 103 -6.01 8.39 6.36
C LEU A 103 -6.05 7.45 7.59
N PHE A 104 -5.96 8.04 8.78
CA PHE A 104 -5.92 7.33 10.06
C PHE A 104 -7.20 7.51 10.88
N ASN A 105 -8.23 8.11 10.28
CA ASN A 105 -9.51 8.33 10.95
C ASN A 105 -10.39 7.07 10.84
N PRO A 106 -10.82 6.47 11.97
CA PRO A 106 -11.64 5.26 11.94
C PRO A 106 -12.99 5.45 11.27
N GLU A 107 -13.60 6.65 11.34
CA GLU A 107 -14.88 6.92 10.69
C GLU A 107 -14.76 6.87 9.16
N THR A 108 -13.61 7.27 8.63
CA THR A 108 -13.35 7.27 7.18
C THR A 108 -13.09 5.89 6.64
N LEU A 109 -12.41 5.05 7.42
CA LEU A 109 -12.28 3.63 7.12
C LEU A 109 -13.66 2.96 7.05
N LYS A 110 -14.56 3.26 8.00
CA LYS A 110 -15.94 2.77 7.99
C LYS A 110 -16.75 3.29 6.80
N LEU A 111 -16.68 4.59 6.50
CA LEU A 111 -17.39 5.21 5.37
C LEU A 111 -16.97 4.61 4.03
N LEU A 112 -15.72 4.18 3.89
CA LEU A 112 -15.20 3.50 2.71
C LEU A 112 -15.41 1.97 2.74
N GLY A 113 -16.14 1.47 3.75
CA GLY A 113 -16.51 0.07 3.89
C GLY A 113 -15.34 -0.84 4.31
N VAL A 114 -14.25 -0.27 4.82
CA VAL A 114 -13.10 -1.02 5.33
C VAL A 114 -13.44 -1.55 6.72
N ARG A 115 -13.60 -2.87 6.84
CA ARG A 115 -13.85 -3.51 8.14
C ARG A 115 -12.57 -3.51 8.98
N LEU A 116 -12.57 -2.72 10.04
CA LEU A 116 -11.56 -2.78 11.09
C LEU A 116 -11.80 -4.03 11.96
N GLY A 117 -10.77 -4.84 12.15
CA GLY A 117 -10.84 -5.97 13.10
C GLY A 117 -11.05 -5.45 14.53
N SER A 118 -11.87 -6.13 15.31
CA SER A 118 -12.14 -5.82 16.72
C SER A 118 -10.86 -5.95 17.55
N GLY A 119 -10.08 -4.88 17.70
CA GLY A 119 -8.80 -4.88 18.44
C GLY A 119 -7.72 -3.95 17.88
N VAL A 120 -7.96 -3.31 16.74
CA VAL A 120 -6.99 -2.39 16.09
C VAL A 120 -7.17 -0.96 16.59
N ALA A 121 -6.15 -0.38 17.21
CA ALA A 121 -6.04 1.07 17.38
C ALA A 121 -5.69 1.70 16.03
N ALA A 122 -6.39 2.77 15.65
CA ALA A 122 -6.32 3.32 14.30
C ALA A 122 -4.89 3.74 13.91
N GLY A 123 -4.36 3.13 12.84
CA GLY A 123 -3.19 3.61 12.11
C GLY A 123 -1.84 2.97 12.43
N ALA A 124 -1.69 2.34 13.59
CA ALA A 124 -0.47 1.63 13.96
C ALA A 124 -0.81 0.33 14.70
N ALA A 125 -0.40 -0.80 14.14
CA ALA A 125 -0.42 -2.07 14.86
C ALA A 125 0.92 -2.20 15.59
N ALA A 126 0.88 -2.15 16.93
CA ALA A 126 1.98 -2.65 17.74
C ALA A 126 2.07 -4.17 17.50
N GLY A 127 3.25 -4.65 17.11
CA GLY A 127 3.46 -6.02 16.64
C GLY A 127 3.01 -7.10 17.62
N ALA A 128 1.76 -7.53 17.50
CA ALA A 128 1.39 -8.92 17.66
C ALA A 128 1.29 -9.48 16.24
N GLY A 129 2.20 -10.38 15.88
CA GLY A 129 1.94 -11.26 14.75
C GLY A 129 0.55 -11.85 14.95
N VAL A 130 -0.30 -11.71 13.95
CA VAL A 130 -1.66 -12.22 13.92
C VAL A 130 -1.57 -13.75 13.85
N ASP A 131 -1.16 -14.36 14.96
CA ASP A 131 -1.74 -15.58 15.45
C ASP A 131 -3.06 -15.14 16.08
N LEU A 132 -4.14 -15.15 15.30
CA LEU A 132 -5.51 -14.99 15.81
C LEU A 132 -5.91 -16.28 16.54
N LEU A 133 -5.19 -16.60 17.61
CA LEU A 133 -5.66 -17.48 18.69
C LEU A 133 -6.34 -16.65 19.79
N VAL A 134 -7.21 -15.71 19.38
CA VAL A 134 -8.28 -15.25 20.27
C VAL A 134 -9.38 -16.30 20.17
N GLY A 135 -9.14 -17.44 20.84
CA GLY A 135 -10.03 -18.60 20.82
C GLY A 135 -9.58 -19.83 21.60
N GLY A 136 -8.56 -19.76 22.47
CA GLY A 136 -8.16 -20.97 23.21
C GLY A 136 -6.95 -20.85 24.13
N LEU A 137 -6.94 -19.90 25.07
CA LEU A 137 -5.91 -19.83 26.11
C LEU A 137 -6.07 -20.88 27.24
N THR A 138 -6.80 -21.98 27.02
CA THR A 138 -7.00 -23.01 28.05
C THR A 138 -6.40 -24.38 27.75
N LEU A 139 -5.78 -24.64 26.58
CA LEU A 139 -5.28 -25.99 26.24
C LEU A 139 -3.91 -26.04 25.54
N GLY A 140 -3.05 -25.03 25.69
CA GLY A 140 -1.76 -24.94 24.99
C GLY A 140 -0.49 -25.20 25.83
N ALA A 141 -0.60 -25.39 27.14
CA ALA A 141 0.57 -25.54 28.02
C ALA A 141 1.23 -26.94 27.99
N ALA A 142 0.66 -27.92 27.28
CA ALA A 142 1.10 -29.31 27.33
C ALA A 142 2.09 -29.75 26.24
N ALA A 143 2.46 -28.89 25.27
CA ALA A 143 3.32 -29.28 24.14
C ALA A 143 4.79 -28.82 24.24
N LEU A 144 5.27 -28.42 25.43
CA LEU A 144 6.67 -28.02 25.67
C LEU A 144 7.57 -29.19 26.12
N ALA A 145 7.42 -30.35 25.48
CA ALA A 145 8.31 -31.48 25.70
C ALA A 145 8.47 -32.31 24.42
N GLY A 146 9.25 -31.83 23.45
CA GLY A 146 9.64 -32.70 22.33
C GLY A 146 10.07 -31.98 21.06
N ALA A 147 11.24 -31.34 21.07
CA ALA A 147 12.00 -31.03 19.86
C ALA A 147 13.46 -30.69 20.18
N ILE A 148 14.18 -31.64 20.78
CA ILE A 148 15.65 -31.64 20.78
C ILE A 148 16.10 -32.80 19.91
N ALA A 149 16.30 -32.54 18.62
CA ALA A 149 17.17 -33.34 17.75
C ALA A 149 17.47 -32.57 16.45
N GLY A 150 18.70 -32.03 16.35
CA GLY A 150 19.39 -31.75 15.08
C GLY A 150 19.11 -30.41 14.37
N GLY A 151 20.07 -29.48 14.43
CA GLY A 151 20.28 -28.53 13.32
C GLY A 151 20.25 -27.01 13.58
N ALA A 152 20.36 -26.51 14.81
CA ALA A 152 20.03 -25.10 15.12
C ALA A 152 21.20 -24.11 15.31
N VAL A 153 22.42 -24.37 14.83
CA VAL A 153 23.55 -23.45 15.11
C VAL A 153 23.60 -22.24 14.17
N GLN A 154 23.09 -22.33 12.93
CA GLN A 154 23.14 -21.20 11.97
C GLN A 154 21.93 -20.26 12.02
N THR A 155 20.77 -20.73 12.50
CA THR A 155 19.52 -19.94 12.52
C THR A 155 19.33 -19.11 13.80
N ALA A 156 20.10 -19.41 14.87
CA ALA A 156 19.99 -18.70 16.14
C ALA A 156 20.49 -17.24 16.10
N ARG A 157 21.41 -16.89 15.18
CA ARG A 157 22.01 -15.54 15.13
C ARG A 157 21.07 -14.47 14.57
N SER A 158 20.12 -14.81 13.69
CA SER A 158 19.12 -13.86 13.17
C SER A 158 17.87 -13.75 14.07
N TYR A 159 17.59 -14.78 14.88
CA TYR A 159 16.49 -14.77 15.86
C TYR A 159 16.89 -14.13 17.21
N GLY A 160 18.17 -14.16 17.58
CA GLY A 160 18.67 -13.58 18.84
C GLY A 160 18.42 -12.08 18.96
N ALA A 161 18.56 -11.32 17.88
CA ALA A 161 18.28 -9.88 17.87
C ALA A 161 16.80 -9.54 18.17
N ARG A 162 15.87 -10.39 17.73
CA ARG A 162 14.42 -10.25 17.96
C ARG A 162 14.01 -10.52 19.41
N LEU A 163 14.71 -11.44 20.09
CA LEU A 163 14.50 -11.72 21.51
C LEU A 163 15.20 -10.69 22.41
N LEU A 164 16.37 -10.18 21.99
CA LEU A 164 17.09 -9.09 22.67
C LEU A 164 16.31 -7.76 22.67
N GLY A 165 15.54 -7.47 21.62
CA GLY A 165 14.64 -6.31 21.57
C GLY A 165 13.54 -6.35 22.64
N LYS A 166 12.98 -7.54 22.91
CA LYS A 166 11.98 -7.76 23.96
C LYS A 166 12.54 -7.54 25.37
N PHE A 167 13.82 -7.86 25.59
CA PHE A 167 14.52 -7.55 26.84
C PHE A 167 14.90 -6.06 26.98
N LYS A 168 14.89 -5.28 25.89
CA LYS A 168 15.16 -3.84 25.90
C LYS A 168 13.91 -2.96 26.03
N GLY A 169 12.73 -3.55 26.21
CA GLY A 169 11.47 -2.80 26.28
C GLY A 169 11.14 -2.06 24.98
N GLN A 170 11.56 -2.59 23.82
CA GLN A 170 11.27 -2.02 22.51
C GLN A 170 10.19 -2.83 21.79
N HIS A 171 9.24 -2.16 21.17
CA HIS A 171 8.22 -2.75 20.29
C HIS A 171 8.29 -2.13 18.89
N GLU A 172 7.78 -2.84 17.89
CA GLU A 172 7.79 -2.39 16.51
C GLU A 172 6.40 -1.91 16.09
N LEU A 173 6.34 -0.72 15.50
CA LEU A 173 5.15 -0.16 14.85
C LEU A 173 5.16 -0.52 13.36
N THR A 174 4.00 -0.97 12.88
CA THR A 174 3.73 -1.23 11.47
C THR A 174 2.40 -0.62 11.05
N VAL A 175 2.22 -0.39 9.75
CA VAL A 175 0.97 0.15 9.20
C VAL A 175 -0.14 -0.89 9.30
N ASP A 176 -1.33 -0.48 9.69
CA ASP A 176 -2.50 -1.35 9.78
C ASP A 176 -3.06 -1.75 8.39
N ASP A 177 -3.70 -2.92 8.31
CA ASP A 177 -4.33 -3.41 7.08
C ASP A 177 -5.41 -2.45 6.53
N GLY A 178 -6.16 -1.79 7.41
CA GLY A 178 -7.18 -0.82 7.03
C GLY A 178 -6.60 0.37 6.28
N VAL A 179 -5.44 0.86 6.71
CA VAL A 179 -4.72 1.95 6.03
C VAL A 179 -4.23 1.50 4.66
N LEU A 180 -3.70 0.28 4.53
CA LEU A 180 -3.26 -0.26 3.23
C LEU A 180 -4.43 -0.40 2.25
N ARG A 181 -5.59 -0.89 2.71
CA ARG A 181 -6.82 -0.94 1.89
C ARG A 181 -7.26 0.45 1.47
N LEU A 182 -7.26 1.40 2.40
CA LEU A 182 -7.64 2.78 2.14
C LEU A 182 -6.75 3.43 1.08
N LEU A 183 -5.42 3.27 1.19
CA LEU A 183 -4.47 3.71 0.19
C LEU A 183 -4.75 3.07 -1.18
N ALA A 184 -4.93 1.76 -1.23
CA ALA A 184 -5.16 1.04 -2.48
C ALA A 184 -6.43 1.56 -3.19
N LEU A 185 -7.53 1.69 -2.46
CA LEU A 185 -8.82 2.16 -2.99
C LEU A 185 -8.71 3.58 -3.54
N ARG A 186 -8.11 4.48 -2.77
CA ARG A 186 -7.95 5.91 -3.12
C ARG A 186 -7.08 6.09 -4.36
N GLN A 187 -5.94 5.39 -4.44
CA GLN A 187 -5.04 5.54 -5.57
C GLN A 187 -5.57 4.89 -6.86
N ARG A 188 -6.30 3.78 -6.76
CA ARG A 188 -6.96 3.15 -7.92
C ARG A 188 -8.08 4.04 -8.47
N GLN A 189 -8.83 4.69 -7.58
CA GLN A 189 -9.86 5.65 -7.98
C GLN A 189 -9.25 6.86 -8.71
N LEU A 190 -8.11 7.39 -8.21
CA LEU A 190 -7.36 8.42 -8.92
C LEU A 190 -6.92 7.93 -10.30
N LEU A 191 -6.31 6.74 -10.39
CA LEU A 191 -5.85 6.17 -11.66
C LEU A 191 -7.00 6.02 -12.67
N GLN A 192 -8.17 5.50 -12.25
CA GLN A 192 -9.35 5.38 -13.08
C GLN A 192 -9.87 6.75 -13.57
N ALA A 193 -9.83 7.77 -12.70
CA ALA A 193 -10.21 9.11 -13.07
C ALA A 193 -9.25 9.71 -14.12
N LEU A 194 -7.94 9.49 -13.97
CA LEU A 194 -6.93 9.92 -14.93
C LEU A 194 -7.06 9.21 -16.29
N ASP A 195 -7.38 7.91 -16.28
CA ASP A 195 -7.66 7.13 -17.49
C ASP A 195 -8.88 7.67 -18.25
N SER A 196 -9.99 7.94 -17.54
CA SER A 196 -11.26 8.34 -18.18
C SER A 196 -11.21 9.69 -18.91
N ARG A 197 -10.39 10.64 -18.45
CA ARG A 197 -10.25 11.96 -19.08
C ARG A 197 -9.58 11.89 -20.46
N GLY A 198 -8.80 10.84 -20.75
CA GLY A 198 -8.24 10.57 -22.08
C GLY A 198 -9.24 10.04 -23.11
N HIS A 199 -10.50 9.78 -22.70
CA HIS A 199 -11.51 9.12 -23.54
C HIS A 199 -12.70 9.99 -23.98
N ALA A 200 -13.03 11.08 -23.27
CA ALA A 200 -14.00 12.16 -23.63
C ALA A 200 -14.78 12.67 -22.39
N ALA A 201 -14.10 13.15 -21.34
CA ALA A 201 -14.78 13.67 -20.16
C ALA A 201 -14.44 15.15 -19.91
N THR A 202 -15.39 16.04 -20.22
CA THR A 202 -15.46 17.43 -19.73
C THR A 202 -16.05 17.52 -18.31
N GLN A 203 -16.33 16.37 -17.68
CA GLN A 203 -16.94 16.30 -16.35
C GLN A 203 -15.89 16.26 -15.23
N ARG A 204 -16.18 17.00 -14.16
CA ARG A 204 -15.42 17.02 -12.90
C ARG A 204 -15.16 15.59 -12.42
N ILE A 205 -13.94 15.31 -11.95
CA ILE A 205 -13.59 14.01 -11.35
C ILE A 205 -14.44 13.84 -10.08
N LYS A 206 -15.55 13.11 -10.20
CA LYS A 206 -16.33 12.68 -9.04
C LYS A 206 -15.75 11.36 -8.59
N LEU A 207 -15.26 11.35 -7.37
CA LEU A 207 -14.79 10.16 -6.71
C LEU A 207 -16.00 9.34 -6.25
N GLU A 208 -16.54 8.54 -7.16
CA GLU A 208 -17.59 7.57 -6.83
C GLU A 208 -16.99 6.45 -5.98
N LEU A 209 -17.65 6.13 -4.86
CA LEU A 209 -17.24 5.09 -3.91
C LEU A 209 -16.80 3.82 -4.66
N PRO A 210 -15.57 3.31 -4.44
CA PRO A 210 -15.04 2.20 -5.22
C PRO A 210 -15.99 1.00 -5.16
N THR A 211 -16.38 0.43 -6.30
CA THR A 211 -17.21 -0.79 -6.33
C THR A 211 -16.40 -2.04 -5.97
N ASP A 212 -15.09 -1.89 -5.73
CA ASP A 212 -14.18 -3.01 -5.55
C ASP A 212 -14.32 -3.68 -4.18
N LYS A 213 -15.14 -4.74 -4.13
CA LYS A 213 -15.41 -5.50 -2.90
C LYS A 213 -14.18 -6.27 -2.41
N GLY A 214 -13.29 -6.68 -3.32
CA GLY A 214 -12.09 -7.47 -3.00
C GLY A 214 -11.15 -6.74 -2.05
N TRP A 215 -10.90 -5.46 -2.30
CA TRP A 215 -10.04 -4.65 -1.42
C TRP A 215 -10.74 -4.11 -0.18
N ARG A 216 -12.07 -3.95 -0.22
CA ARG A 216 -12.86 -3.46 0.93
C ARG A 216 -13.05 -4.53 2.00
N GLU A 217 -13.38 -5.75 1.60
CA GLU A 217 -13.79 -6.83 2.50
C GLU A 217 -12.93 -8.09 2.41
N GLY A 218 -12.14 -8.24 1.35
CA GLY A 218 -11.30 -9.42 1.11
C GLY A 218 -9.97 -9.41 1.87
N LYS A 219 -9.26 -10.54 1.76
CA LYS A 219 -7.89 -10.66 2.26
C LYS A 219 -6.97 -9.71 1.48
N LEU A 220 -5.99 -9.12 2.17
CA LEU A 220 -4.95 -8.36 1.48
C LEU A 220 -4.17 -9.31 0.54
N PRO A 221 -3.64 -8.78 -0.57
CA PRO A 221 -2.73 -9.52 -1.44
C PRO A 221 -1.60 -10.19 -0.67
N GLU A 222 -1.23 -11.41 -1.05
CA GLU A 222 -0.17 -12.16 -0.39
C GLU A 222 1.18 -11.42 -0.43
N ALA A 223 1.42 -10.67 -1.51
CA ALA A 223 2.59 -9.82 -1.66
C ALA A 223 2.74 -8.77 -0.55
N LEU A 224 1.64 -8.20 -0.03
CA LEU A 224 1.69 -7.27 1.10
C LEU A 224 2.02 -8.00 2.41
N HIS A 225 1.49 -9.20 2.61
CA HIS A 225 1.84 -10.04 3.76
C HIS A 225 3.32 -10.43 3.74
N LYS A 226 3.88 -10.79 2.58
CA LYS A 226 5.31 -11.02 2.40
C LYS A 226 6.11 -9.75 2.72
N ALA A 227 5.71 -8.60 2.17
CA ALA A 227 6.40 -7.34 2.41
C ALA A 227 6.55 -6.98 3.91
N ARG A 228 5.55 -7.28 4.75
CA ARG A 228 5.62 -7.08 6.21
C ARG A 228 6.78 -7.82 6.88
N ALA A 229 7.24 -8.94 6.32
CA ALA A 229 8.37 -9.72 6.81
C ALA A 229 9.74 -9.19 6.34
N HIS A 230 9.77 -8.28 5.36
CA HIS A 230 10.97 -7.75 4.73
C HIS A 230 11.08 -6.22 4.85
N PRO A 231 11.45 -5.68 6.03
CA PRO A 231 11.57 -4.23 6.24
C PRO A 231 12.53 -3.55 5.25
N GLN A 232 13.54 -4.26 4.76
CA GLN A 232 14.47 -3.76 3.75
C GLN A 232 13.80 -3.42 2.42
N TRP A 233 12.58 -3.89 2.13
CA TRP A 233 11.89 -3.59 0.88
C TRP A 233 11.20 -2.22 0.89
N SER A 234 11.05 -1.59 2.04
CA SER A 234 10.45 -0.25 2.13
C SER A 234 11.50 0.84 1.90
N SER A 235 11.25 1.74 0.96
CA SER A 235 12.04 2.97 0.82
C SER A 235 11.93 3.89 2.03
N LEU A 236 11.00 3.63 2.95
CA LEU A 236 10.76 4.43 4.16
C LEU A 236 11.66 3.99 5.32
N ASN A 237 12.36 2.86 5.20
CA ASN A 237 13.23 2.34 6.25
C ASN A 237 14.70 2.65 5.95
N PRO A 238 15.53 2.86 7.00
CA PRO A 238 16.98 2.95 6.81
C PRO A 238 17.52 1.63 6.24
N GLY A 239 18.47 1.71 5.31
CA GLY A 239 19.09 0.52 4.70
C GLY A 239 18.21 -0.23 3.68
N ALA A 240 17.27 0.47 3.04
CA ALA A 240 16.41 -0.10 2.01
C ALA A 240 17.20 -0.75 0.85
N ARG A 241 16.72 -1.91 0.39
CA ARG A 241 17.27 -2.69 -0.72
C ARG A 241 16.21 -2.82 -1.82
N LEU A 242 16.03 -1.75 -2.57
CA LEU A 242 14.93 -1.62 -3.55
C LEU A 242 15.14 -2.44 -4.84
N ASN A 243 16.38 -2.85 -5.12
CA ASN A 243 16.78 -3.58 -6.33
C ASN A 243 16.76 -5.11 -6.16
N GLN A 244 16.26 -5.63 -5.02
CA GLN A 244 16.13 -7.07 -4.82
C GLN A 244 15.11 -7.67 -5.80
N SER A 245 15.44 -8.79 -6.44
CA SER A 245 14.55 -9.46 -7.39
C SER A 245 13.26 -9.89 -6.72
N GLU A 246 13.32 -10.38 -5.48
CA GLU A 246 12.13 -10.82 -4.75
C GLU A 246 11.16 -9.66 -4.50
N ARG A 247 11.68 -8.45 -4.25
CA ARG A 247 10.86 -7.24 -4.14
C ARG A 247 10.16 -6.93 -5.46
N GLN A 248 10.89 -7.03 -6.57
CA GLN A 248 10.33 -6.75 -7.89
C GLN A 248 9.23 -7.75 -8.28
N GLU A 249 9.43 -9.03 -7.98
CA GLU A 249 8.40 -10.06 -8.17
C GLU A 249 7.13 -9.76 -7.36
N GLN A 250 7.26 -9.29 -6.12
CA GLN A 250 6.08 -8.90 -5.33
C GLN A 250 5.38 -7.66 -5.88
N ILE A 251 6.12 -6.69 -6.43
CA ILE A 251 5.54 -5.53 -7.12
C ILE A 251 4.75 -6.00 -8.34
N ASP A 252 5.36 -6.86 -9.17
CA ASP A 252 4.72 -7.34 -10.40
C ASP A 252 3.47 -8.18 -10.09
N SER A 253 3.49 -8.99 -9.02
CA SER A 253 2.30 -9.69 -8.50
C SER A 253 1.21 -8.71 -8.07
N LEU A 254 1.55 -7.65 -7.32
CA LEU A 254 0.59 -6.63 -6.91
C LEU A 254 -0.01 -5.88 -8.10
N VAL A 255 0.78 -5.61 -9.15
CA VAL A 255 0.29 -4.96 -10.37
C VAL A 255 -0.83 -5.76 -11.04
N GLN A 256 -0.80 -7.09 -10.98
CA GLN A 256 -1.87 -7.94 -11.53
C GLN A 256 -3.17 -7.89 -10.70
N GLU A 257 -3.08 -7.55 -9.40
CA GLU A 257 -4.21 -7.48 -8.47
C GLU A 257 -4.84 -6.07 -8.36
N LEU A 258 -4.22 -5.07 -8.99
CA LEU A 258 -4.68 -3.66 -9.05
C LEU A 258 -5.45 -3.38 -10.34
#